data_AF-A0A7Z0I245-F1
#
_entry.id   AF-A0A7Z0I245-F1
#
_cell.length_a   1.000
_cell.length_b   1.000
_cell.length_c   1.000
_cell.angle_alpha   90.00
_cell.angle_beta   90.00
_cell.angle_gamma   90.00
#
_symmetry.space_group_name_H-M   'P 1'
#
loop_
_entity.id
_entity.type
_entity.pdbx_description
1 polymer ?
#
loop_
_entity_poly.entity_id
_entity_poly.type
_entity_poly.pdbx_seq_one_letter_code
_entity_poly.pdbx_strand_id
1 'polypeptide(L)'
;MTIQTRLRLTNVLGSLILVAPFAAGLGGFDPVMWIVFWAIFALWFLGVQAPLGEHPMPLAAALTAQGAVVALLMGLGHAAGLWADAVLPAWLLIGGAVGALLLGRWIRVPPEEIEALVRQAANAADAHDTQPEAAEAPEPVPEPDPEPEPEPDYDPDAAQDALAAMARALDALDPVAPDAGALAEALRPALTDAGPRAVAAALFERAAGDAPLRERRALVALMAEPQVVSFMTGEKLPARVFDAIAAEDCEIGLAGWAVEAGALLDQSPATVADFPTPARIDQVADRYAVEDTALCARLQAIATQLRESDGAAG
;
A
#
# COMPACT_ATOMS: atom_id res chain seq x y z
N MET A 1 -12.57 -10.52 43.28
CA MET A 1 -11.87 -10.92 42.04
C MET A 1 -11.09 -9.72 41.54
N THR A 2 -9.76 -9.79 41.46
CA THR A 2 -8.93 -8.63 41.10
C THR A 2 -9.05 -8.31 39.60
N ILE A 3 -8.80 -7.06 39.21
CA ILE A 3 -8.84 -6.59 37.80
C ILE A 3 -7.96 -7.48 36.91
N GLN A 4 -6.81 -7.91 37.42
CA GLN A 4 -5.88 -8.79 36.73
C GLN A 4 -6.45 -10.21 36.50
N THR A 5 -7.27 -10.74 37.43
CA THR A 5 -7.96 -12.03 37.23
C THR A 5 -9.07 -11.91 36.21
N ARG A 6 -9.79 -10.77 36.14
CA ARG A 6 -10.80 -10.52 35.10
C ARG A 6 -10.17 -10.43 33.71
N LEU A 7 -9.08 -9.69 33.56
CA LEU A 7 -8.34 -9.58 32.29
C LEU A 7 -7.79 -10.93 31.80
N ARG A 8 -7.21 -11.74 32.68
CA ARG A 8 -6.73 -13.08 32.31
C ARG A 8 -7.87 -14.01 31.89
N LEU A 9 -9.01 -13.98 32.58
CA LEU A 9 -10.17 -14.80 32.24
C LEU A 9 -10.77 -14.37 30.89
N THR A 10 -10.89 -13.06 30.65
CA THR A 10 -11.39 -12.51 29.38
C THR A 10 -10.49 -12.87 28.20
N ASN A 11 -9.16 -12.82 28.38
CA ASN A 11 -8.22 -13.17 27.32
C ASN A 11 -8.23 -14.67 27.01
N VAL A 12 -8.34 -15.53 28.03
CA VAL A 12 -8.43 -16.99 27.84
C VAL A 12 -9.78 -17.39 27.20
N LEU A 13 -10.91 -16.83 27.65
CA LEU A 13 -12.20 -17.07 27.01
C LEU A 13 -12.25 -16.51 25.59
N GLY A 14 -11.73 -15.31 25.35
CA GLY A 14 -11.66 -14.72 24.02
C GLY A 14 -10.82 -15.58 23.07
N SER A 15 -9.68 -16.10 23.53
CA SER A 15 -8.83 -17.00 22.75
C SER A 15 -9.51 -18.34 22.47
N LEU A 16 -10.21 -18.93 23.44
CA LEU A 16 -10.97 -20.17 23.25
C LEU A 16 -12.13 -19.99 22.27
N ILE A 17 -12.82 -18.86 22.33
CA ILE A 17 -13.91 -18.53 21.40
C ILE A 17 -13.38 -18.26 19.99
N LEU A 18 -12.13 -17.78 19.84
CA LEU A 18 -11.50 -17.60 18.53
C LEU A 18 -10.92 -18.89 17.95
N VAL A 19 -10.44 -19.83 18.78
CA VAL A 19 -9.83 -21.09 18.33
C VAL A 19 -10.88 -22.18 18.04
N ALA A 20 -12.00 -22.21 18.77
CA ALA A 20 -13.06 -23.20 18.56
C ALA A 20 -13.68 -23.17 17.13
N PRO A 21 -13.89 -22.01 16.47
CA PRO A 21 -14.26 -21.91 15.06
C PRO A 21 -13.27 -22.57 14.09
N PHE A 22 -11.97 -22.50 14.37
CA PHE A 22 -10.93 -23.15 13.56
C PHE A 22 -11.01 -24.67 13.69
N ALA A 23 -11.14 -25.18 14.92
CA ALA A 23 -11.30 -26.61 15.16
C ALA A 23 -12.63 -27.15 14.58
N ALA A 24 -13.70 -26.36 14.66
CA ALA A 24 -15.01 -26.72 14.11
C ALA A 24 -15.04 -26.67 12.57
N GLY A 25 -14.44 -25.65 11.96
CA GLY A 25 -14.37 -25.47 10.50
C GLY A 25 -13.47 -26.48 9.78
N LEU A 26 -12.49 -27.06 10.48
CA LEU A 26 -11.70 -28.18 9.95
C LEU A 26 -12.33 -29.55 10.22
N GLY A 27 -13.28 -29.63 11.16
CA GLY A 27 -13.74 -30.88 11.77
C GLY A 27 -15.09 -31.43 11.31
N GLY A 28 -15.75 -30.88 10.28
CA GLY A 28 -17.01 -31.47 9.80
C GLY A 28 -18.30 -30.93 10.45
N PHE A 29 -18.28 -29.82 11.20
CA PHE A 29 -19.43 -29.31 11.95
C PHE A 29 -20.65 -28.86 11.11
N ASP A 30 -21.84 -29.18 11.63
CA ASP A 30 -23.16 -28.79 11.11
C ASP A 30 -23.36 -27.26 11.08
N PRO A 31 -23.90 -26.67 9.98
CA PRO A 31 -24.28 -25.25 9.90
C PRO A 31 -25.14 -24.73 11.07
N VAL A 32 -25.95 -25.58 11.70
CA VAL A 32 -26.76 -25.20 12.87
C VAL A 32 -25.88 -24.88 14.08
N MET A 33 -24.78 -25.62 14.27
CA MET A 33 -23.84 -25.36 15.35
C MET A 33 -23.09 -24.04 15.18
N TRP A 34 -22.92 -23.58 13.93
CA TRP A 34 -22.37 -22.25 13.64
C TRP A 34 -23.26 -21.13 14.14
N ILE A 35 -24.58 -21.23 13.94
CA ILE A 35 -25.54 -20.25 14.42
C ILE A 35 -25.49 -20.15 15.94
N VAL A 36 -25.40 -21.30 16.63
CA VAL A 36 -25.27 -21.35 18.09
C VAL A 36 -23.96 -20.68 18.54
N PHE A 37 -22.85 -20.96 17.86
CA PHE A 37 -21.56 -20.37 18.20
C PHE A 37 -21.55 -18.85 18.00
N TRP A 38 -22.16 -18.39 16.92
CA TRP A 38 -22.37 -16.98 16.61
C TRP A 38 -23.21 -16.27 17.68
N ALA A 39 -24.30 -16.90 18.12
CA ALA A 39 -25.14 -16.38 19.19
C ALA A 39 -24.36 -16.28 20.51
N ILE A 40 -23.55 -17.29 20.84
CA ILE A 40 -22.69 -17.28 22.04
C ILE A 40 -21.65 -16.16 21.96
N PHE A 41 -20.99 -15.98 20.80
CA PHE A 41 -20.03 -14.90 20.63
C PHE A 41 -20.70 -13.52 20.73
N ALA A 42 -21.84 -13.31 20.09
CA ALA A 42 -22.59 -12.06 20.17
C ALA A 42 -22.97 -11.73 21.61
N LEU A 43 -23.46 -12.73 22.37
CA LEU A 43 -23.78 -12.59 23.79
C LEU A 43 -22.54 -12.28 24.64
N TRP A 44 -21.41 -12.93 24.37
CA TRP A 44 -20.15 -12.63 25.05
C TRP A 44 -19.65 -11.21 24.75
N PHE A 45 -19.67 -10.80 23.47
CA PHE A 45 -19.25 -9.47 23.05
C PHE A 45 -20.13 -8.39 23.71
N LEU A 46 -21.46 -8.55 23.66
CA LEU A 46 -22.40 -7.65 24.33
C LEU A 46 -22.21 -7.62 25.86
N GLY A 47 -21.93 -8.75 26.49
CA GLY A 47 -21.76 -8.83 27.95
C GLY A 47 -20.41 -8.33 28.47
N VAL A 48 -19.35 -8.42 27.67
CA VAL A 48 -17.96 -8.19 28.11
C VAL A 48 -17.35 -6.92 27.53
N GLN A 49 -17.61 -6.60 26.26
CA GLN A 49 -17.00 -5.45 25.56
C GLN A 49 -17.85 -4.17 25.67
N ALA A 50 -19.18 -4.27 25.68
CA ALA A 50 -20.06 -3.10 25.77
C ALA A 50 -19.80 -2.17 26.98
N PRO A 51 -19.39 -2.65 28.18
CA PRO A 51 -19.09 -1.78 29.30
C PRO A 51 -17.65 -1.24 29.38
N LEU A 52 -16.76 -1.50 28.41
CA LEU A 52 -15.32 -1.12 28.47
C LEU A 52 -14.96 0.22 27.77
N GLY A 53 -15.95 1.00 27.34
CA GLY A 53 -15.96 2.46 27.52
C GLY A 53 -15.13 3.39 26.63
N GLU A 54 -14.06 2.98 25.95
CA GLU A 54 -13.20 3.98 25.26
C GLU A 54 -13.22 3.89 23.73
N HIS A 55 -13.29 2.70 23.13
CA HIS A 55 -13.48 2.54 21.68
C HIS A 55 -14.27 1.25 21.39
N PRO A 56 -15.60 1.22 21.61
CA PRO A 56 -16.37 0.04 21.28
C PRO A 56 -16.33 -0.16 19.77
N MET A 57 -15.60 -1.18 19.30
CA MET A 57 -15.77 -1.64 17.93
C MET A 57 -17.28 -1.92 17.74
N PRO A 58 -17.94 -1.33 16.73
CA PRO A 58 -19.37 -1.54 16.56
C PRO A 58 -19.61 -3.05 16.44
N LEU A 59 -20.58 -3.57 17.20
CA LEU A 59 -20.90 -5.01 17.24
C LEU A 59 -21.02 -5.59 15.82
N ALA A 60 -21.62 -4.82 14.91
CA ALA A 60 -21.70 -5.14 13.49
C ALA A 60 -20.32 -5.44 12.88
N ALA A 61 -19.31 -4.57 13.06
CA ALA A 61 -17.97 -4.79 12.51
C ALA A 61 -17.25 -6.00 13.12
N ALA A 62 -17.44 -6.25 14.43
CA ALA A 62 -16.86 -7.42 15.09
C ALA A 62 -17.48 -8.73 14.55
N LEU A 63 -18.81 -8.75 14.39
CA LEU A 63 -19.54 -9.86 13.80
C LEU A 63 -19.15 -10.07 12.33
N THR A 64 -19.05 -8.99 11.54
CA THR A 64 -18.64 -9.05 10.13
C THR A 64 -17.22 -9.63 9.98
N ALA A 65 -16.28 -9.20 10.81
CA ALA A 65 -14.91 -9.71 10.78
C ALA A 65 -14.85 -11.21 11.10
N GLN A 66 -15.61 -11.67 12.10
CA GLN A 66 -15.69 -13.09 12.40
C GLN A 66 -16.38 -13.89 11.29
N GLY A 67 -17.45 -13.36 10.71
CA GLY A 67 -18.13 -13.99 9.58
C GLY A 67 -17.20 -14.19 8.40
N ALA A 68 -16.36 -13.20 8.11
CA ALA A 68 -15.36 -13.32 7.07
C ALA A 68 -14.33 -14.42 7.37
N VAL A 69 -13.78 -14.45 8.58
CA VAL A 69 -12.79 -15.48 8.97
C VAL A 69 -13.41 -16.88 8.86
N VAL A 70 -14.64 -17.05 9.33
CA VAL A 70 -15.38 -18.32 9.26
C VAL A 70 -15.65 -18.74 7.81
N ALA A 71 -16.19 -17.84 6.99
CA ALA A 71 -16.49 -18.12 5.59
C ALA A 71 -15.20 -18.47 4.80
N LEU A 72 -14.10 -17.80 5.09
CA LEU A 72 -12.78 -18.12 4.51
C LEU A 72 -12.32 -19.53 4.91
N LEU A 73 -12.42 -19.88 6.19
CA LEU A 73 -12.01 -21.21 6.67
C LEU A 73 -12.88 -22.33 6.07
N MET A 74 -14.19 -22.10 5.93
CA MET A 74 -15.09 -23.06 5.27
C MET A 74 -14.75 -23.19 3.78
N GLY A 75 -14.48 -22.08 3.10
CA GLY A 75 -14.04 -22.09 1.70
C GLY A 75 -12.74 -22.86 1.48
N LEU A 76 -11.75 -22.66 2.35
CA LEU A 76 -10.48 -23.38 2.34
C LEU A 76 -10.67 -24.88 2.64
N GLY A 77 -11.50 -25.22 3.62
CA GLY A 77 -11.84 -26.61 3.91
C GLY A 77 -12.48 -27.31 2.70
N HIS A 78 -13.43 -26.64 2.03
CA HIS A 78 -14.08 -27.18 0.84
C HIS A 78 -13.11 -27.33 -0.33
N ALA A 79 -12.23 -26.34 -0.57
CA ALA A 79 -11.18 -26.42 -1.58
C ALA A 79 -10.18 -27.57 -1.31
N ALA A 80 -9.91 -27.87 -0.04
CA ALA A 80 -9.08 -29.01 0.37
C ALA A 80 -9.79 -30.36 0.27
N GLY A 81 -11.05 -30.42 -0.21
CA GLY A 81 -11.81 -31.65 -0.37
C GLY A 81 -12.32 -32.27 0.93
N LEU A 82 -12.22 -31.55 2.05
CA LEU A 82 -12.71 -32.02 3.35
C LEU A 82 -14.25 -32.05 3.43
N TRP A 83 -14.93 -31.45 2.45
CA TRP A 83 -16.38 -31.21 2.45
C TRP A 83 -16.99 -31.37 1.06
N ALA A 84 -16.82 -32.54 0.44
CA ALA A 84 -17.28 -32.81 -0.92
C ALA A 84 -18.80 -32.62 -1.11
N ASP A 85 -19.59 -32.70 -0.05
CA ASP A 85 -21.06 -32.61 -0.08
C ASP A 85 -21.61 -31.22 0.31
N ALA A 86 -20.77 -30.18 0.40
CA ALA A 86 -21.25 -28.86 0.78
C ALA A 86 -22.18 -28.26 -0.29
N VAL A 87 -23.32 -27.71 0.14
CA VAL A 87 -24.36 -27.13 -0.73
C VAL A 87 -23.87 -25.86 -1.46
N LEU A 88 -22.85 -25.18 -0.93
CA LEU A 88 -22.31 -23.95 -1.49
C LEU A 88 -20.89 -24.18 -2.03
N PRO A 89 -20.56 -23.71 -3.25
CA PRO A 89 -19.23 -23.85 -3.81
C PRO A 89 -18.21 -22.95 -3.07
N ALA A 90 -16.97 -23.43 -2.92
CA ALA A 90 -15.91 -22.73 -2.18
C ALA A 90 -15.73 -21.25 -2.59
N TRP A 91 -15.85 -20.94 -3.88
CA TRP A 91 -15.66 -19.57 -4.37
C TRP A 91 -16.71 -18.59 -3.84
N LEU A 92 -17.95 -19.05 -3.56
CA LEU A 92 -18.99 -18.21 -2.95
C LEU A 92 -18.68 -17.92 -1.48
N LEU A 93 -18.11 -18.89 -0.76
CA LEU A 93 -17.72 -18.72 0.64
C LEU A 93 -16.52 -17.78 0.76
N ILE A 94 -15.50 -17.97 -0.08
CA ILE A 94 -14.32 -17.10 -0.12
C ILE A 94 -14.71 -15.69 -0.61
N GLY A 95 -15.50 -15.59 -1.67
CA GLY A 95 -16.01 -14.32 -2.19
C GLY A 95 -16.87 -13.57 -1.17
N GLY A 96 -17.74 -14.28 -0.45
CA GLY A 96 -18.52 -13.72 0.65
C GLY A 96 -17.65 -13.23 1.81
N ALA A 97 -16.57 -13.94 2.15
CA ALA A 97 -15.61 -13.49 3.15
C ALA A 97 -14.92 -12.19 2.76
N VAL A 98 -14.45 -12.09 1.52
CA VAL A 98 -13.84 -10.87 0.99
C VAL A 98 -14.85 -9.72 0.96
N GLY A 99 -16.08 -9.97 0.49
CA GLY A 99 -17.15 -8.98 0.49
C GLY A 99 -17.49 -8.47 1.90
N ALA A 100 -17.53 -9.36 2.89
CA ALA A 100 -17.73 -8.99 4.29
C ALA A 100 -16.57 -8.14 4.84
N LEU A 101 -15.31 -8.45 4.51
CA LEU A 101 -14.16 -7.62 4.91
C LEU A 101 -14.20 -6.23 4.29
N LEU A 102 -14.58 -6.13 3.01
CA LEU A 102 -14.76 -4.85 2.32
C LEU A 102 -15.89 -4.02 2.95
N LEU A 103 -17.01 -4.64 3.29
CA LEU A 103 -18.11 -3.98 3.98
C LEU A 103 -17.72 -3.53 5.40
N GLY A 104 -16.95 -4.35 6.11
CA GLY A 104 -16.41 -4.01 7.43
C GLY A 104 -15.43 -2.83 7.39
N ARG A 105 -14.68 -2.67 6.30
CA ARG A 105 -13.84 -1.49 6.06
C ARG A 105 -14.69 -0.24 5.85
N TRP A 106 -15.77 -0.33 5.09
CA TRP A 106 -16.71 0.77 4.87
C TRP A 106 -17.38 1.27 6.17
N ILE A 107 -17.72 0.36 7.08
CA ILE A 107 -18.35 0.71 8.37
C ILE A 107 -17.37 1.39 9.35
N ARG A 108 -16.06 1.33 9.10
CA ARG A 108 -15.02 1.93 9.95
C ARG A 108 -14.57 3.32 9.53
N VAL A 109 -15.07 3.85 8.41
CA VAL A 109 -14.75 5.23 8.00
C VAL A 109 -15.32 6.18 9.05
N PRO A 110 -14.48 6.95 9.77
CA PRO A 110 -14.97 7.89 10.76
C PRO A 110 -15.90 8.92 10.09
N PRO A 111 -16.97 9.38 10.77
CA PRO A 111 -17.94 10.31 10.19
C PRO A 111 -17.29 11.59 9.65
N GLU A 112 -16.15 11.97 10.21
CA GLU A 112 -15.30 13.10 9.81
C GLU A 112 -14.72 12.93 8.39
N GLU A 113 -14.31 11.72 8.01
CA GLU A 113 -13.83 11.40 6.66
C GLU A 113 -15.00 11.36 5.66
N ILE A 114 -16.19 10.93 6.08
CA ILE A 114 -17.40 10.99 5.25
C ILE A 114 -17.82 12.44 5.02
N GLU A 115 -17.79 13.27 6.06
CA GLU A 115 -18.05 14.71 5.93
C GLU A 115 -17.00 15.42 5.07
N ALA A 116 -15.73 15.02 5.15
CA ALA A 116 -14.67 15.54 4.29
C ALA A 116 -14.91 15.17 2.83
N LEU A 117 -15.27 13.92 2.53
CA LEU A 117 -15.60 13.46 1.17
C LEU A 117 -16.88 14.11 0.63
N VAL A 118 -17.89 14.31 1.49
CA VAL A 118 -19.13 15.02 1.11
C VAL A 118 -18.85 16.51 0.87
N ARG A 119 -18.02 17.17 1.70
CA ARG A 119 -17.59 18.55 1.45
C ARG A 119 -16.76 18.66 0.18
N GLN A 120 -15.88 17.70 -0.09
CA GLN A 120 -15.07 17.69 -1.30
C GLN A 120 -15.94 17.50 -2.55
N ALA A 121 -16.96 16.63 -2.48
CA ALA A 121 -17.94 16.46 -3.55
C ALA A 121 -18.86 17.69 -3.71
N ALA A 122 -19.26 18.34 -2.62
CA ALA A 122 -20.06 19.57 -2.66
C ALA A 122 -19.28 20.75 -3.22
N ASN A 123 -18.00 20.92 -2.83
CA ASN A 123 -17.13 21.98 -3.36
C ASN A 123 -16.80 21.74 -4.84
N ALA A 124 -16.67 20.48 -5.27
CA ALA A 124 -16.49 20.14 -6.68
C ALA A 124 -17.77 20.41 -7.50
N ALA A 125 -18.96 20.31 -6.89
CA ALA A 125 -20.23 20.64 -7.52
C ALA A 125 -20.47 22.17 -7.57
N ASP A 126 -20.14 22.91 -6.52
CA ASP A 126 -20.29 24.38 -6.45
C ASP A 126 -19.27 25.11 -7.35
N ALA A 127 -18.08 24.52 -7.60
CA ALA A 127 -17.09 25.08 -8.52
C ALA A 127 -17.55 25.10 -10.00
N HIS A 128 -18.68 24.46 -10.32
CA HIS A 128 -19.21 24.42 -11.68
C HIS A 128 -20.34 25.43 -11.96
N ASP A 129 -20.86 26.12 -10.96
CA ASP A 129 -22.07 26.92 -11.15
C ASP A 129 -22.16 28.09 -10.15
N THR A 130 -21.27 29.08 -10.24
CA THR A 130 -21.56 30.52 -10.00
C THR A 130 -20.30 31.40 -10.01
N GLN A 131 -20.27 32.39 -10.91
CA GLN A 131 -19.65 33.68 -10.63
C GLN A 131 -20.71 34.59 -10.02
N PRO A 132 -20.53 35.08 -8.79
CA PRO A 132 -21.12 36.34 -8.38
C PRO A 132 -20.04 37.35 -7.99
N GLU A 133 -20.21 38.59 -8.45
CA GLU A 133 -19.53 39.76 -7.89
C GLU A 133 -19.78 39.82 -6.37
N ALA A 134 -18.71 39.73 -5.58
CA ALA A 134 -18.79 39.86 -4.13
C ALA A 134 -18.41 41.28 -3.70
N ALA A 135 -19.37 41.94 -3.07
CA ALA A 135 -19.19 43.16 -2.29
C ALA A 135 -18.20 42.93 -1.14
N GLU A 136 -17.48 44.01 -0.78
CA GLU A 136 -16.48 44.07 0.29
C GLU A 136 -16.99 43.50 1.61
N ALA A 137 -16.46 42.34 2.00
CA ALA A 137 -16.59 41.80 3.35
C ALA A 137 -15.47 42.39 4.25
N PRO A 138 -15.74 42.66 5.53
CA PRO A 138 -14.72 43.17 6.45
C PRO A 138 -13.57 42.18 6.62
N GLU A 139 -12.34 42.71 6.64
CA GLU A 139 -11.09 41.96 6.71
C GLU A 139 -11.07 41.00 7.93
N PRO A 140 -10.87 39.69 7.73
CA PRO A 140 -10.59 38.78 8.83
C PRO A 140 -9.20 39.10 9.40
N VAL A 141 -9.15 39.24 10.72
CA VAL A 141 -7.89 39.36 11.47
C VAL A 141 -7.08 38.08 11.25
N PRO A 142 -5.82 38.15 10.78
CA PRO A 142 -5.01 36.96 10.58
C PRO A 142 -4.76 36.27 11.93
N GLU A 143 -5.15 35.01 12.03
CA GLU A 143 -4.69 34.13 13.09
C GLU A 143 -3.15 34.03 13.01
N PRO A 144 -2.44 34.03 14.15
CA PRO A 144 -0.99 33.90 14.14
C PRO A 144 -0.60 32.57 13.51
N ASP A 145 0.27 32.64 12.50
CA ASP A 145 0.87 31.48 11.85
C ASP A 145 1.43 30.53 12.91
N PRO A 146 1.08 29.23 12.89
CA PRO A 146 1.74 28.26 13.76
C PRO A 146 3.25 28.33 13.51
N GLU A 147 4.02 28.49 14.59
CA GLU A 147 5.47 28.52 14.50
C GLU A 147 5.95 27.25 13.77
N PRO A 148 6.83 27.38 12.77
CA PRO A 148 7.36 26.22 12.06
C PRO A 148 8.06 25.31 13.08
N GLU A 149 7.67 24.03 13.08
CA GLU A 149 8.38 23.02 13.86
C GLU A 149 9.88 23.09 13.51
N PRO A 150 10.78 22.98 14.50
CA PRO A 150 12.21 23.05 14.24
C PRO A 150 12.60 21.97 13.23
N GLU A 151 13.22 22.39 12.12
CA GLU A 151 13.78 21.47 11.13
C GLU A 151 14.74 20.49 11.85
N PRO A 152 14.66 19.19 11.56
CA PRO A 152 15.58 18.22 12.16
C PRO A 152 17.03 18.63 11.87
N ASP A 153 17.85 18.62 12.93
CA ASP A 153 19.26 19.01 12.87
C ASP A 153 20.01 18.11 11.88
N TYR A 154 20.34 18.67 10.70
CA TYR A 154 21.04 17.95 9.65
C TYR A 154 22.52 17.85 10.00
N ASP A 155 22.95 16.64 10.39
CA ASP A 155 24.36 16.33 10.59
C ASP A 155 24.98 15.82 9.26
N PRO A 156 25.80 16.63 8.57
CA PRO A 156 26.41 16.24 7.30
C PRO A 156 27.35 15.04 7.44
N ASP A 157 28.00 14.87 8.60
CA ASP A 157 28.91 13.75 8.84
C ASP A 157 28.12 12.45 8.99
N ALA A 158 26.98 12.48 9.70
CA ALA A 158 26.07 11.36 9.83
C ALA A 158 25.48 10.94 8.46
N ALA A 159 25.08 11.91 7.64
CA ALA A 159 24.57 11.65 6.30
C ALA A 159 25.63 10.98 5.41
N GLN A 160 26.88 11.43 5.46
CA GLN A 160 27.98 10.85 4.70
C GLN A 160 28.30 9.42 5.16
N ASP A 161 28.32 9.17 6.47
CA ASP A 161 28.53 7.85 7.05
C ASP A 161 27.42 6.86 6.66
N ALA A 162 26.17 7.33 6.63
CA ALA A 162 25.03 6.52 6.22
C ALA A 162 25.09 6.14 4.72
N LEU A 163 25.46 7.07 3.85
CA LEU A 163 25.68 6.77 2.42
C LEU A 163 26.85 5.79 2.21
N ALA A 164 27.93 5.91 2.98
CA ALA A 164 29.03 4.96 2.95
C ALA A 164 28.65 3.58 3.49
N ALA A 165 27.77 3.51 4.49
CA ALA A 165 27.21 2.26 4.99
C ALA A 165 26.29 1.59 3.95
N MET A 166 25.41 2.35 3.30
CA MET A 166 24.58 1.87 2.19
C MET A 166 25.44 1.31 1.05
N ALA A 167 26.48 2.04 0.62
CA ALA A 167 27.39 1.57 -0.43
C ALA A 167 28.02 0.22 -0.09
N ARG A 168 28.54 0.06 1.15
CA ARG A 168 29.10 -1.21 1.63
C ARG A 168 28.05 -2.33 1.69
N ALA A 169 26.83 -2.02 2.10
CA ALA A 169 25.74 -2.98 2.16
C ALA A 169 25.36 -3.46 0.75
N LEU A 170 25.25 -2.55 -0.23
CA LEU A 170 25.02 -2.90 -1.63
C LEU A 170 26.18 -3.73 -2.18
N ASP A 171 27.43 -3.34 -1.93
CA ASP A 171 28.61 -4.09 -2.41
C ASP A 171 28.68 -5.53 -1.89
N ALA A 172 28.04 -5.83 -0.75
CA ALA A 172 27.93 -7.17 -0.20
C ALA A 172 26.83 -8.03 -0.85
N LEU A 173 25.91 -7.45 -1.61
CA LEU A 173 24.86 -8.18 -2.32
C LEU A 173 25.34 -8.74 -3.65
N ASP A 174 24.64 -9.77 -4.15
CA ASP A 174 24.87 -10.34 -5.47
C ASP A 174 24.85 -9.25 -6.56
N PRO A 175 25.89 -9.14 -7.40
CA PRO A 175 25.98 -8.08 -8.41
C PRO A 175 24.99 -8.24 -9.57
N VAL A 176 24.39 -9.42 -9.77
CA VAL A 176 23.52 -9.76 -10.89
C VAL A 176 22.06 -9.98 -10.44
N ALA A 177 21.85 -10.74 -9.37
CA ALA A 177 20.52 -11.13 -8.92
C ALA A 177 20.28 -10.80 -7.43
N PRO A 178 20.41 -9.53 -7.01
CA PRO A 178 20.09 -9.16 -5.64
C PRO A 178 18.60 -9.35 -5.37
N ASP A 179 18.28 -9.86 -4.18
CA ASP A 179 16.92 -9.94 -3.67
C ASP A 179 16.35 -8.52 -3.44
N ALA A 180 15.07 -8.32 -3.76
CA ALA A 180 14.43 -7.01 -3.65
C ALA A 180 14.31 -6.54 -2.19
N GLY A 181 14.04 -7.46 -1.26
CA GLY A 181 14.01 -7.17 0.17
C GLY A 181 15.39 -6.79 0.70
N ALA A 182 16.43 -7.50 0.26
CA ALA A 182 17.82 -7.18 0.62
C ALA A 182 18.26 -5.80 0.08
N LEU A 183 17.83 -5.42 -1.13
CA LEU A 183 18.06 -4.06 -1.65
C LEU A 183 17.37 -3.02 -0.76
N ALA A 184 16.09 -3.20 -0.45
CA ALA A 184 15.35 -2.28 0.42
C ALA A 184 15.98 -2.16 1.82
N GLU A 185 16.43 -3.26 2.41
CA GLU A 185 17.14 -3.25 3.69
C GLU A 185 18.48 -2.51 3.61
N ALA A 186 19.22 -2.65 2.50
CA ALA A 186 20.48 -1.93 2.30
C ALA A 186 20.29 -0.41 2.16
N LEU A 187 19.17 0.03 1.58
CA LEU A 187 18.86 1.46 1.39
C LEU A 187 18.30 2.14 2.65
N ARG A 188 17.56 1.38 3.49
CA ARG A 188 16.78 1.93 4.61
C ARG A 188 17.57 2.85 5.55
N PRO A 189 18.78 2.49 6.04
CA PRO A 189 19.51 3.37 6.95
C PRO A 189 19.84 4.72 6.33
N ALA A 190 20.31 4.74 5.08
CA ALA A 190 20.65 5.99 4.40
C ALA A 190 19.41 6.83 4.06
N LEU A 191 18.26 6.20 3.82
CA LEU A 191 17.01 6.94 3.64
C LEU A 191 16.56 7.66 4.91
N THR A 192 16.82 7.09 6.09
CA THR A 192 16.54 7.72 7.38
C THR A 192 17.53 8.83 7.70
N ASP A 193 18.84 8.56 7.54
CA ASP A 193 19.89 9.45 8.07
C ASP A 193 20.38 10.49 7.05
N ALA A 194 20.39 10.16 5.75
CA ALA A 194 20.81 11.08 4.68
C ALA A 194 19.65 11.65 3.85
N GLY A 195 18.50 10.98 3.86
CA GLY A 195 17.28 11.39 3.18
C GLY A 195 17.18 10.96 1.70
N PRO A 196 15.96 10.94 1.13
CA PRO A 196 15.70 10.42 -0.22
C PRO A 196 16.52 11.06 -1.34
N ARG A 197 16.68 12.40 -1.32
CA ARG A 197 17.39 13.13 -2.38
C ARG A 197 18.88 12.80 -2.42
N ALA A 198 19.53 12.69 -1.25
CA ALA A 198 20.94 12.34 -1.16
C ALA A 198 21.19 10.89 -1.59
N VAL A 199 20.32 9.96 -1.16
CA VAL A 199 20.36 8.55 -1.59
C VAL A 199 20.16 8.42 -3.10
N ALA A 200 19.18 9.11 -3.67
CA ALA A 200 18.94 9.11 -5.12
C ALA A 200 20.18 9.60 -5.88
N ALA A 201 20.77 10.73 -5.48
CA ALA A 201 21.97 11.27 -6.12
C ALA A 201 23.14 10.27 -6.07
N ALA A 202 23.41 9.68 -4.92
CA ALA A 202 24.47 8.69 -4.75
C ALA A 202 24.24 7.42 -5.61
N LEU A 203 23.00 6.93 -5.69
CA LEU A 203 22.68 5.77 -6.52
C LEU A 203 22.79 6.05 -8.02
N PHE A 204 22.40 7.25 -8.48
CA PHE A 204 22.58 7.63 -9.89
C PHE A 204 24.07 7.70 -10.27
N GLU A 205 24.91 8.22 -9.37
CA GLU A 205 26.37 8.24 -9.58
C GLU A 205 26.94 6.81 -9.65
N ARG A 206 26.52 5.93 -8.73
CA ARG A 206 26.97 4.53 -8.70
C ARG A 206 26.48 3.70 -9.88
N ALA A 207 25.29 3.99 -10.41
CA ALA A 207 24.69 3.23 -11.51
C ALA A 207 25.19 3.65 -12.90
N ALA A 208 26.03 4.68 -13.01
CA ALA A 208 26.54 5.19 -14.28
C ALA A 208 27.58 4.25 -14.92
N GLY A 209 27.57 4.15 -16.26
CA GLY A 209 28.53 3.35 -17.03
C GLY A 209 28.41 1.85 -16.78
N ASP A 210 29.56 1.17 -16.69
CA ASP A 210 29.65 -0.30 -16.55
C ASP A 210 29.32 -0.82 -15.13
N ALA A 211 28.46 -0.11 -14.39
CA ALA A 211 28.05 -0.50 -13.05
C ALA A 211 27.39 -1.90 -13.04
N PRO A 212 27.47 -2.66 -11.94
CA PRO A 212 26.74 -3.92 -11.81
C PRO A 212 25.22 -3.74 -11.95
N LEU A 213 24.52 -4.79 -12.41
CA LEU A 213 23.06 -4.80 -12.51
C LEU A 213 22.39 -4.46 -11.17
N ARG A 214 23.02 -4.84 -10.05
CA ARG A 214 22.59 -4.47 -8.70
C ARG A 214 22.36 -2.97 -8.51
N GLU A 215 23.22 -2.09 -9.03
CA GLU A 215 23.06 -0.64 -8.83
C GLU A 215 21.82 -0.11 -9.56
N ARG A 216 21.54 -0.66 -10.75
CA ARG A 216 20.31 -0.35 -11.51
C ARG A 216 19.06 -0.86 -10.79
N ARG A 217 19.14 -2.05 -10.20
CA ARG A 217 18.04 -2.59 -9.38
C ARG A 217 17.84 -1.84 -8.08
N ALA A 218 18.89 -1.25 -7.49
CA ALA A 218 18.78 -0.37 -6.34
C ALA A 218 18.03 0.92 -6.69
N LEU A 219 18.26 1.51 -7.87
CA LEU A 219 17.46 2.64 -8.37
C LEU A 219 15.97 2.27 -8.55
N VAL A 220 15.69 1.05 -9.05
CA VAL A 220 14.30 0.55 -9.14
C VAL A 220 13.70 0.36 -7.75
N ALA A 221 14.42 -0.25 -6.81
CA ALA A 221 13.94 -0.42 -5.43
C ALA A 221 13.69 0.93 -4.74
N LEU A 222 14.53 1.94 -5.02
CA LEU A 222 14.37 3.29 -4.48
C LEU A 222 13.02 3.91 -4.90
N MET A 223 12.61 3.77 -6.16
CA MET A 223 11.34 4.36 -6.63
C MET A 223 10.10 3.68 -6.03
N ALA A 224 10.23 2.42 -5.63
CA ALA A 224 9.14 1.64 -5.02
C ALA A 224 8.98 1.93 -3.52
N GLU A 225 9.92 2.65 -2.91
CA GLU A 225 9.92 2.92 -1.47
C GLU A 225 8.91 4.04 -1.11
N PRO A 226 7.87 3.78 -0.29
CA PRO A 226 6.77 4.73 -0.05
C PRO A 226 7.19 6.11 0.47
N GLN A 227 8.21 6.16 1.34
CA GLN A 227 8.76 7.41 1.86
C GLN A 227 9.45 8.23 0.75
N VAL A 228 10.04 7.58 -0.25
CA VAL A 228 10.67 8.25 -1.39
C VAL A 228 9.60 8.80 -2.32
N VAL A 229 8.58 8.01 -2.64
CA VAL A 229 7.46 8.43 -3.50
C VAL A 229 6.82 9.71 -2.98
N SER A 230 6.51 9.73 -1.68
CA SER A 230 5.86 10.88 -1.04
C SER A 230 6.74 12.13 -1.04
N PHE A 231 8.04 11.97 -0.84
CA PHE A 231 8.99 13.09 -0.75
C PHE A 231 9.44 13.60 -2.12
N MET A 232 9.51 12.73 -3.13
CA MET A 232 10.09 13.04 -4.44
C MET A 232 9.04 13.23 -5.55
N THR A 233 7.76 13.36 -5.19
CA THR A 233 6.73 13.75 -6.16
C THR A 233 7.06 15.13 -6.73
N GLY A 234 7.02 15.28 -8.06
CA GLY A 234 7.45 16.47 -8.80
C GLY A 234 8.92 16.48 -9.22
N GLU A 235 9.76 15.59 -8.70
CA GLU A 235 11.20 15.52 -8.99
C GLU A 235 11.54 14.59 -10.18
N LYS A 236 10.52 14.01 -10.84
CA LYS A 236 10.68 13.12 -12.00
C LYS A 236 11.58 11.91 -11.75
N LEU A 237 11.57 11.36 -10.53
CA LEU A 237 12.41 10.21 -10.17
C LEU A 237 12.15 8.99 -11.09
N PRO A 238 10.89 8.54 -11.33
CA PRO A 238 10.63 7.39 -12.20
C PRO A 238 11.15 7.60 -13.62
N ALA A 239 11.02 8.81 -14.19
CA ALA A 239 11.58 9.16 -15.49
C ALA A 239 13.12 9.08 -15.52
N ARG A 240 13.78 9.63 -14.50
CA ARG A 240 15.25 9.60 -14.42
C ARG A 240 15.79 8.18 -14.27
N VAL A 241 15.14 7.34 -13.47
CA VAL A 241 15.53 5.92 -13.34
C VAL A 241 15.32 5.19 -14.66
N PHE A 242 14.19 5.41 -15.34
CA PHE A 242 13.94 4.84 -16.66
C PHE A 242 15.06 5.17 -17.65
N ASP A 243 15.40 6.45 -17.79
CA ASP A 243 16.42 6.89 -18.75
C ASP A 243 17.82 6.36 -18.40
N ALA A 244 18.16 6.30 -17.11
CA ALA A 244 19.44 5.73 -16.67
C ALA A 244 19.56 4.24 -17.03
N ILE A 245 18.48 3.46 -16.89
CA ILE A 245 18.46 2.04 -17.23
C ILE A 245 18.41 1.84 -18.75
N ALA A 246 17.62 2.66 -19.45
CA ALA A 246 17.43 2.58 -20.90
C ALA A 246 18.68 2.97 -21.70
N ALA A 247 19.51 3.89 -21.17
CA ALA A 247 20.76 4.31 -21.80
C ALA A 247 21.80 3.18 -21.92
N GLU A 248 21.74 2.21 -21.01
CA GLU A 248 22.66 1.07 -20.92
C GLU A 248 22.07 -0.21 -21.53
N ASP A 249 20.92 -0.11 -22.22
CA ASP A 249 20.19 -1.24 -22.83
C ASP A 249 19.93 -2.42 -21.87
N CYS A 250 19.73 -2.12 -20.58
CA CYS A 250 19.59 -3.12 -19.53
C CYS A 250 18.17 -3.72 -19.48
N GLU A 251 17.95 -4.80 -20.24
CA GLU A 251 16.66 -5.51 -20.35
C GLU A 251 16.05 -5.87 -18.98
N ILE A 252 16.84 -6.51 -18.11
CA ILE A 252 16.37 -6.93 -16.77
C ILE A 252 16.01 -5.71 -15.91
N GLY A 253 16.77 -4.62 -16.03
CA GLY A 253 16.47 -3.38 -15.33
C GLY A 253 15.17 -2.75 -15.82
N LEU A 254 14.94 -2.72 -17.13
CA LEU A 254 13.71 -2.20 -17.73
C LEU A 254 12.48 -3.04 -17.37
N ALA A 255 12.64 -4.36 -17.32
CA ALA A 255 11.58 -5.26 -16.86
C ALA A 255 11.21 -5.00 -15.39
N GLY A 256 12.21 -4.83 -14.52
CA GLY A 256 11.99 -4.44 -13.13
C GLY A 256 11.33 -3.08 -13.00
N TRP A 257 11.81 -2.08 -13.75
CA TRP A 257 11.21 -0.75 -13.81
C TRP A 257 9.74 -0.81 -14.22
N ALA A 258 9.39 -1.56 -15.27
CA ALA A 258 8.02 -1.64 -15.77
C ALA A 258 7.04 -2.23 -14.74
N VAL A 259 7.49 -3.19 -13.94
CA VAL A 259 6.68 -3.78 -12.85
C VAL A 259 6.41 -2.75 -11.76
N GLU A 260 7.45 -2.09 -11.25
CA GLU A 260 7.30 -1.10 -10.19
C GLU A 260 6.55 0.16 -10.68
N ALA A 261 6.75 0.55 -11.94
CA ALA A 261 6.04 1.66 -12.59
C ALA A 261 4.52 1.44 -12.57
N GLY A 262 4.06 0.26 -13.00
CA GLY A 262 2.62 -0.06 -13.00
C GLY A 262 2.05 -0.05 -11.58
N ALA A 263 2.77 -0.67 -10.64
CA ALA A 263 2.36 -0.68 -9.23
C ALA A 263 2.27 0.74 -8.63
N LEU A 264 3.20 1.62 -8.99
CA LEU A 264 3.24 2.99 -8.54
C LEU A 264 2.11 3.83 -9.14
N LEU A 265 1.82 3.68 -10.44
CA LEU A 265 0.70 4.36 -11.10
C LEU A 265 -0.66 3.96 -10.49
N ASP A 266 -0.84 2.68 -10.17
CA ASP A 266 -2.06 2.18 -9.52
C ASP A 266 -2.25 2.73 -8.10
N GLN A 267 -1.14 2.87 -7.36
CA GLN A 267 -1.17 3.28 -5.95
C GLN A 267 -1.15 4.79 -5.75
N SER A 268 -0.54 5.54 -6.67
CA SER A 268 -0.32 6.98 -6.53
C SER A 268 -0.50 7.72 -7.87
N PRO A 269 -1.75 8.01 -8.28
CA PRO A 269 -2.03 8.76 -9.51
C PRO A 269 -1.39 10.15 -9.57
N ALA A 270 -1.05 10.74 -8.42
CA ALA A 270 -0.34 12.02 -8.35
C ALA A 270 1.06 11.97 -8.99
N THR A 271 1.66 10.78 -9.15
CA THR A 271 3.00 10.61 -9.72
C THR A 271 3.01 10.55 -11.24
N VAL A 272 1.86 10.55 -11.93
CA VAL A 272 1.75 10.44 -13.40
C VAL A 272 2.67 11.45 -14.12
N ALA A 273 2.73 12.69 -13.64
CA ALA A 273 3.56 13.75 -14.22
C ALA A 273 5.09 13.53 -14.06
N ASP A 274 5.50 12.61 -13.18
CA ASP A 274 6.90 12.27 -12.91
C ASP A 274 7.44 11.14 -13.79
N PHE A 275 6.57 10.46 -14.54
CA PHE A 275 6.95 9.38 -15.45
C PHE A 275 7.53 9.91 -16.77
N PRO A 276 8.31 9.08 -17.50
CA PRO A 276 8.70 9.42 -18.86
C PRO A 276 7.46 9.56 -19.74
N THR A 277 7.55 10.38 -20.79
CA THR A 277 6.43 10.53 -21.71
C THR A 277 6.08 9.20 -22.39
N PRO A 278 4.80 8.93 -22.71
CA PRO A 278 4.41 7.71 -23.41
C PRO A 278 5.20 7.47 -24.70
N ALA A 279 5.46 8.54 -25.46
CA ALA A 279 6.26 8.47 -26.68
C ALA A 279 7.72 8.03 -26.44
N ARG A 280 8.31 8.44 -25.30
CA ARG A 280 9.66 8.01 -24.91
C ARG A 280 9.67 6.53 -24.52
N ILE A 281 8.64 6.06 -23.83
CA ILE A 281 8.51 4.66 -23.43
C ILE A 281 8.34 3.76 -24.67
N ASP A 282 7.45 4.13 -25.60
CA ASP A 282 7.26 3.39 -26.86
C ASP A 282 8.56 3.29 -27.67
N GLN A 283 9.31 4.39 -27.78
CA GLN A 283 10.59 4.41 -28.49
C GLN A 283 11.56 3.36 -27.92
N VAL A 284 11.61 3.22 -26.59
CA VAL A 284 12.46 2.21 -25.95
C VAL A 284 11.87 0.81 -26.14
N ALA A 285 10.56 0.64 -26.04
CA ALA A 285 9.88 -0.63 -26.25
C ALA A 285 10.10 -1.21 -27.65
N ASP A 286 10.10 -0.36 -28.68
CA ASP A 286 10.32 -0.75 -30.08
C ASP A 286 11.70 -1.39 -30.29
N ARG A 287 12.70 -1.04 -29.48
CA ARG A 287 14.03 -1.68 -29.53
C ARG A 287 13.99 -3.16 -29.14
N TYR A 288 13.02 -3.55 -28.30
CA TYR A 288 12.86 -4.91 -27.78
C TYR A 288 11.75 -5.70 -28.50
N ALA A 289 11.09 -5.13 -29.51
CA ALA A 289 9.94 -5.74 -30.17
C ALA A 289 10.23 -7.12 -30.81
N VAL A 290 11.49 -7.39 -31.16
CA VAL A 290 11.92 -8.67 -31.76
C VAL A 290 12.53 -9.60 -30.72
N GLU A 291 13.35 -9.07 -29.80
CA GLU A 291 14.17 -9.86 -28.89
C GLU A 291 13.42 -10.27 -27.62
N ASP A 292 12.61 -9.38 -27.05
CA ASP A 292 11.76 -9.65 -25.89
C ASP A 292 10.38 -8.98 -26.06
N THR A 293 9.46 -9.72 -26.67
CA THR A 293 8.07 -9.29 -26.87
C THR A 293 7.32 -9.07 -25.56
N ALA A 294 7.73 -9.74 -24.46
CA ALA A 294 7.09 -9.59 -23.16
C ALA A 294 7.52 -8.30 -22.46
N LEU A 295 8.80 -7.91 -22.54
CA LEU A 295 9.24 -6.58 -22.11
C LEU A 295 8.60 -5.48 -22.94
N CYS A 296 8.60 -5.61 -24.28
CA CYS A 296 7.97 -4.64 -25.17
C CYS A 296 6.49 -4.41 -24.81
N ALA A 297 5.70 -5.49 -24.65
CA ALA A 297 4.30 -5.40 -24.27
C ALA A 297 4.09 -4.73 -22.90
N ARG A 298 4.97 -5.01 -21.91
CA ARG A 298 4.89 -4.38 -20.58
C ARG A 298 5.16 -2.87 -20.65
N LEU A 299 6.17 -2.45 -21.39
CA LEU A 299 6.48 -1.03 -21.57
C LEU A 299 5.33 -0.30 -22.30
N GLN A 300 4.76 -0.90 -23.34
CA GLN A 300 3.60 -0.35 -24.06
C GLN A 300 2.34 -0.27 -23.18
N ALA A 301 2.15 -1.21 -22.24
CA ALA A 301 1.06 -1.15 -21.27
C ALA A 301 1.22 0.08 -20.36
N ILE A 302 2.41 0.34 -19.83
CA ILE A 302 2.71 1.56 -19.04
C ILE A 302 2.45 2.83 -19.87
N ALA A 303 2.94 2.87 -21.12
CA ALA A 303 2.72 4.02 -21.99
C ALA A 303 1.22 4.27 -22.24
N THR A 304 0.41 3.21 -22.37
CA THR A 304 -1.04 3.31 -22.55
C THR A 304 -1.73 3.84 -21.29
N GLN A 305 -1.40 3.29 -20.12
CA GLN A 305 -1.92 3.74 -18.83
C GLN A 305 -1.65 5.23 -18.58
N LEU A 306 -0.46 5.71 -18.93
CA LEU A 306 -0.11 7.14 -18.81
C LEU A 306 -0.96 8.03 -19.73
N ARG A 307 -1.21 7.62 -20.98
CA ARG A 307 -2.10 8.38 -21.90
C ARG A 307 -3.53 8.48 -21.37
N GLU A 308 -4.04 7.38 -20.82
CA GLU A 308 -5.38 7.33 -20.23
C GLU A 308 -5.47 8.23 -19.00
N SER A 309 -4.41 8.25 -18.18
CA SER A 309 -4.34 9.10 -16.98
C SER A 309 -4.27 10.59 -17.33
N ASP A 310 -3.47 10.97 -18.34
CA ASP A 310 -3.40 12.36 -18.82
C ASP A 310 -4.72 12.84 -19.42
N GLY A 311 -5.43 11.97 -20.15
CA GLY A 311 -6.73 12.29 -20.75
C GLY A 311 -7.86 12.47 -19.75
N ALA A 312 -7.73 11.90 -18.54
CA ALA A 312 -8.72 12.06 -17.47
C ALA A 312 -8.55 13.38 -16.69
N ALA A 313 -7.40 14.04 -16.79
CA ALA A 313 -7.07 15.25 -16.05
C ALA A 313 -7.40 16.56 -16.79
N GLY A 314 -7.75 16.50 -18.08
CA GLY A 314 -8.09 17.64 -18.94
C GLY A 314 -9.58 17.79 -19.19
#